data_AF-A0A349EKC8-F1
#
_entry.id   AF-A0A349EKC8-F1
#
_cell.length_a   1.000
_cell.length_b   1.000
_cell.length_c   1.000
_cell.angle_alpha   90.00
_cell.angle_beta   90.00
_cell.angle_gamma   90.00
#
_symmetry.space_group_name_H-M   'P 1'
#
loop_
_entity.id
_entity.type
_entity.pdbx_description
1 polymer ?
#
loop_
_entity_poly.entity_id
_entity_poly.type
_entity_poly.pdbx_seq_one_letter_code
_entity_poly.pdbx_strand_id
1 'polypeptide(L)'
;MNAQFVDALLIAGGIYHAGFVVFHAMFWKFFFWKYELETLSTINRGVMQILNLCLIFVFLAFAYLSFAHRSDLTATPLGRALLLIVSIFWLLRAIEQAIFFGLKKRLSLILFTFFVAGTLLYFFLFMIGISG
;
A
#
# COMPACT_ATOMS: atom_id res chain seq x y z
N MET A 1 -25.24 -5.56 -0.34
CA MET A 1 -24.39 -5.70 -1.56
C MET A 1 -24.05 -7.17 -1.72
N ASN A 2 -23.90 -7.71 -2.94
CA ASN A 2 -23.66 -9.16 -3.09
C ASN A 2 -22.21 -9.53 -2.68
N ALA A 3 -22.04 -10.73 -2.11
CA ALA A 3 -20.73 -11.20 -1.62
C ALA A 3 -19.67 -11.26 -2.72
N GLN A 4 -20.07 -11.61 -3.94
CA GLN A 4 -19.18 -11.69 -5.11
C GLN A 4 -18.51 -10.35 -5.45
N PHE A 5 -19.22 -9.23 -5.28
CA PHE A 5 -18.66 -7.90 -5.53
C PHE A 5 -17.61 -7.53 -4.47
N VAL A 6 -17.88 -7.81 -3.19
CA VAL A 6 -16.94 -7.55 -2.10
C VAL A 6 -15.65 -8.37 -2.29
N ASP A 7 -15.79 -9.63 -2.67
CA ASP A 7 -14.66 -10.49 -3.01
C ASP A 7 -13.84 -9.95 -4.18
N ALA A 8 -14.49 -9.45 -5.23
CA ALA A 8 -13.79 -8.84 -6.36
C ALA A 8 -12.99 -7.60 -5.95
N LEU A 9 -13.53 -6.76 -5.06
CA LEU A 9 -12.82 -5.60 -4.51
C LEU A 9 -11.61 -6.00 -3.66
N LEU A 10 -11.75 -7.04 -2.83
CA LEU A 10 -10.63 -7.56 -2.04
C LEU A 10 -9.53 -8.14 -2.93
N ILE A 11 -9.89 -8.89 -3.98
CA ILE A 11 -8.94 -9.39 -4.98
C ILE A 11 -8.25 -8.23 -5.69
N ALA A 12 -8.99 -7.19 -6.09
CA ALA A 12 -8.41 -6.00 -6.70
C ALA A 12 -7.42 -5.30 -5.74
N GLY A 13 -7.75 -5.20 -4.45
CA GLY A 13 -6.84 -4.73 -3.41
C GLY A 13 -5.56 -5.56 -3.31
N GLY A 14 -5.69 -6.89 -3.34
CA GLY A 14 -4.54 -7.79 -3.35
C GLY A 14 -3.63 -7.60 -4.56
N ILE A 15 -4.20 -7.45 -5.76
CA ILE A 15 -3.46 -7.17 -7.00
C ILE A 15 -2.76 -5.81 -6.90
N TYR A 16 -3.47 -4.81 -6.38
CA TYR A 16 -2.94 -3.47 -6.15
C TYR A 16 -1.70 -3.51 -5.24
N HIS A 17 -1.74 -4.22 -4.12
CA HIS A 17 -0.58 -4.40 -3.23
C HIS A 17 0.56 -5.20 -3.87
N ALA A 18 0.24 -6.27 -4.61
CA ALA A 18 1.25 -7.03 -5.35
C ALA A 18 1.95 -6.15 -6.40
N GLY A 19 1.24 -5.23 -7.05
CA GLY A 19 1.83 -4.21 -7.92
C GLY A 19 2.84 -3.33 -7.18
N PHE A 20 2.52 -2.91 -5.94
CA PHE A 20 3.45 -2.14 -5.10
C PHE A 20 4.67 -2.95 -4.66
N VAL A 21 4.54 -4.25 -4.41
CA VAL A 21 5.69 -5.13 -4.17
C VAL A 21 6.66 -5.08 -5.35
N VAL A 22 6.15 -5.26 -6.57
CA VAL A 22 7.00 -5.20 -7.78
C VAL A 22 7.58 -3.81 -7.96
N PHE A 23 6.79 -2.75 -7.79
CA PHE A 23 7.27 -1.37 -7.90
C PHE A 23 8.44 -1.08 -6.94
N HIS A 24 8.32 -1.47 -5.67
CA HIS A 24 9.38 -1.30 -4.68
C HIS A 24 10.59 -2.21 -4.93
N ALA A 25 10.38 -3.43 -5.41
CA ALA A 25 11.44 -4.33 -5.88
C ALA A 25 12.25 -3.71 -7.05
N MET A 26 11.64 -2.83 -7.84
CA MET A 26 12.30 -2.14 -8.94
C MET A 26 13.05 -0.86 -8.51
N PHE A 27 12.99 -0.42 -7.25
CA PHE A 27 13.66 0.81 -6.81
C PHE A 27 15.16 0.78 -7.03
N TRP A 28 15.79 -0.38 -6.82
CA TRP A 28 17.20 -0.60 -7.10
C TRP A 28 17.58 -0.24 -8.54
N LYS A 29 16.67 -0.46 -9.49
CA LYS A 29 16.86 -0.17 -10.91
C LYS A 29 16.39 1.23 -11.28
N PHE A 30 15.18 1.62 -10.91
CA PHE A 30 14.57 2.89 -11.32
C PHE A 30 15.25 4.13 -10.72
N PHE A 31 15.75 4.01 -9.50
CA PHE A 31 16.39 5.11 -8.79
C PHE A 31 17.90 4.92 -8.67
N PHE A 32 18.49 3.99 -9.44
CA PHE A 32 19.93 3.73 -9.46
C PHE A 32 20.54 3.61 -8.06
N TRP A 33 19.83 2.97 -7.11
CA TRP A 33 20.22 2.94 -5.69
C TRP A 33 21.60 2.37 -5.43
N LYS A 34 22.14 1.57 -6.35
CA LYS A 34 23.55 1.16 -6.30
C LYS A 34 24.48 2.37 -6.19
N TYR A 35 24.25 3.43 -6.96
CA TYR A 35 25.10 4.62 -7.01
C TYR A 35 24.57 5.74 -6.12
N GLU A 36 23.25 5.99 -6.14
CA GLU A 36 22.65 7.09 -5.36
C GLU A 36 22.83 6.91 -3.86
N LEU A 37 22.70 5.67 -3.34
CA LEU A 37 22.85 5.43 -1.90
C LEU A 37 24.30 5.36 -1.43
N GLU A 38 25.28 5.23 -2.34
CA GLU A 38 26.70 5.29 -1.98
C GLU A 38 27.10 6.68 -1.45
N THR A 39 26.37 7.72 -1.86
CA THR A 39 26.57 9.09 -1.37
C THR A 39 26.15 9.30 0.08
N LEU A 40 25.37 8.36 0.66
CA LEU A 40 24.93 8.40 2.04
C LEU A 40 25.96 7.78 2.99
N SER A 41 25.92 8.20 4.26
CA SER A 41 26.63 7.51 5.33
C SER A 41 26.21 6.04 5.41
N THR A 42 27.12 5.17 5.86
CA THR A 42 26.86 3.72 5.96
C THR A 42 25.57 3.40 6.73
N ILE A 43 25.30 4.13 7.81
CA ILE A 43 24.08 3.96 8.62
C ILE A 43 22.84 4.35 7.81
N ASN A 44 22.81 5.54 7.20
CA ASN A 44 21.64 6.00 6.46
C ASN A 44 21.36 5.15 5.22
N ARG A 45 22.41 4.68 4.52
CA ARG A 45 22.29 3.70 3.43
C ARG A 45 21.63 2.40 3.91
N GLY A 46 22.07 1.88 5.04
CA GLY A 46 21.50 0.67 5.64
C GLY A 46 20.02 0.86 6.03
N VAL A 47 19.68 1.98 6.67
CA VAL A 47 18.31 2.32 7.05
C VAL A 47 17.38 2.36 5.84
N MET A 48 17.79 3.01 4.74
CA MET A 48 16.98 3.08 3.51
C MET A 48 16.70 1.69 2.91
N GLN A 49 17.68 0.79 2.92
CA GLN A 49 17.51 -0.59 2.45
C GLN A 49 16.53 -1.38 3.33
N ILE A 50 16.71 -1.31 4.65
CA ILE A 50 15.85 -2.00 5.61
C ILE A 50 14.41 -1.50 5.50
N LEU A 51 14.20 -0.18 5.42
CA LEU A 51 12.86 0.39 5.26
C LEU A 51 12.19 -0.09 3.98
N ASN A 52 12.90 -0.15 2.85
CA ASN A 52 12.31 -0.64 1.60
C ASN A 52 11.93 -2.12 1.67
N LEU A 53 12.78 -2.96 2.28
CA LEU A 53 12.53 -4.40 2.44
C LEU A 53 11.36 -4.66 3.39
N CYS A 54 11.30 -3.95 4.53
CA CYS A 54 10.16 -4.02 5.45
C CYS A 54 8.86 -3.58 4.76
N LEU A 55 8.92 -2.54 3.93
CA LEU A 55 7.75 -2.06 3.21
C LEU A 55 7.26 -3.05 2.14
N ILE A 56 8.19 -3.71 1.42
CA ILE A 56 7.87 -4.82 0.53
C ILE A 56 7.17 -5.94 1.30
N PHE A 57 7.67 -6.31 2.47
CA PHE A 57 7.04 -7.34 3.32
C PHE A 57 5.63 -6.92 3.75
N VAL A 58 5.41 -5.67 4.17
CA VAL A 58 4.09 -5.15 4.53
C VAL A 58 3.12 -5.24 3.35
N PHE A 59 3.54 -4.89 2.14
CA PHE A 59 2.70 -5.03 0.95
C PHE A 59 2.41 -6.48 0.59
N LEU A 60 3.37 -7.40 0.74
CA LEU A 60 3.14 -8.83 0.60
C LEU A 60 2.10 -9.33 1.62
N ALA A 61 2.19 -8.89 2.87
CA ALA A 61 1.23 -9.25 3.91
C ALA A 61 -0.18 -8.74 3.57
N PHE A 62 -0.31 -7.49 3.13
CA PHE A 62 -1.60 -6.94 2.70
C PHE A 62 -2.18 -7.69 1.50
N ALA A 63 -1.36 -8.00 0.49
CA ALA A 63 -1.77 -8.80 -0.66
C ALA A 63 -2.24 -10.20 -0.23
N TYR A 64 -1.48 -10.88 0.63
CA TYR A 64 -1.82 -12.19 1.16
C TYR A 64 -3.15 -12.18 1.91
N LEU A 65 -3.36 -11.22 2.81
CA LEU A 65 -4.62 -11.08 3.54
C LEU A 65 -5.80 -10.86 2.59
N SER A 66 -5.64 -9.99 1.60
CA SER A 66 -6.67 -9.71 0.61
C SER A 66 -7.01 -10.89 -0.32
N PHE A 67 -6.08 -11.83 -0.54
CA PHE A 67 -6.37 -13.03 -1.33
C PHE A 67 -6.89 -14.20 -0.50
N ALA A 68 -6.28 -14.47 0.67
CA ALA A 68 -6.50 -15.68 1.45
C ALA A 68 -7.50 -15.52 2.60
N HIS A 69 -7.70 -14.31 3.13
CA HIS A 69 -8.50 -14.05 4.34
C HIS A 69 -9.73 -13.16 4.07
N ARG A 70 -10.30 -13.25 2.86
CA ARG A 70 -11.37 -12.36 2.38
C ARG A 70 -12.61 -12.34 3.27
N SER A 71 -13.10 -13.52 3.66
CA SER A 71 -14.27 -13.65 4.55
C SER A 71 -14.04 -12.96 5.88
N ASP A 72 -12.86 -13.15 6.45
CA ASP A 72 -12.54 -12.73 7.81
C ASP A 72 -12.30 -11.22 7.87
N LEU A 73 -11.74 -10.64 6.79
CA LEU A 73 -11.51 -9.20 6.66
C LEU A 73 -12.78 -8.37 6.83
N THR A 74 -13.93 -8.83 6.30
CA THR A 74 -15.19 -8.11 6.44
C THR A 74 -16.06 -8.62 7.58
N ALA A 75 -16.02 -9.92 7.89
CA ALA A 75 -16.90 -10.53 8.89
C ALA A 75 -16.45 -10.27 10.35
N THR A 76 -15.15 -10.19 10.60
CA THR A 76 -14.61 -10.12 11.98
C THR A 76 -14.25 -8.70 12.42
N PRO A 77 -14.36 -8.36 13.71
CA PRO A 77 -13.89 -7.07 14.23
C PRO A 77 -12.41 -6.81 13.94
N LEU A 78 -11.55 -7.84 14.06
CA LEU A 78 -10.13 -7.75 13.77
C LEU A 78 -9.88 -7.47 12.27
N GLY A 79 -10.57 -8.21 11.39
CA GLY A 79 -10.49 -7.99 9.95
C GLY A 79 -10.85 -6.56 9.56
N ARG A 80 -11.92 -6.01 10.14
CA ARG A 80 -12.33 -4.62 9.89
C ARG A 80 -11.32 -3.61 10.40
N ALA A 81 -10.74 -3.85 11.57
CA ALA A 81 -9.64 -3.02 12.07
C ALA A 81 -8.44 -3.04 11.10
N LEU A 82 -8.10 -4.21 10.55
CA LEU A 82 -7.04 -4.32 9.52
C LEU A 82 -7.39 -3.54 8.25
N LEU A 83 -8.62 -3.64 7.74
CA LEU A 83 -9.06 -2.84 6.58
C LEU A 83 -8.91 -1.34 6.83
N LEU A 84 -9.30 -0.86 8.02
CA LEU A 84 -9.15 0.54 8.41
C LEU A 84 -7.67 0.94 8.52
N ILE A 85 -6.82 0.10 9.11
CA ILE A 85 -5.37 0.35 9.21
C ILE A 85 -4.75 0.45 7.82
N VAL A 86 -5.10 -0.43 6.89
CA VAL A 86 -4.62 -0.38 5.49
C VAL A 86 -5.08 0.90 4.81
N SER A 87 -6.33 1.31 5.02
CA SER A 87 -6.84 2.59 4.52
C SER A 87 -6.04 3.77 5.06
N ILE A 88 -5.81 3.83 6.37
CA ILE A 88 -5.05 4.90 7.02
C ILE A 88 -3.60 4.91 6.53
N PHE A 89 -2.98 3.74 6.36
CA PHE A 89 -1.64 3.63 5.79
C PHE A 89 -1.55 4.31 4.42
N TRP A 90 -2.51 4.05 3.53
CA TRP A 90 -2.52 4.69 2.20
C TRP A 90 -2.81 6.18 2.26
N LEU A 91 -3.63 6.63 3.20
CA LEU A 91 -3.89 8.06 3.42
C LEU A 91 -2.60 8.77 3.88
N LEU A 92 -1.88 8.19 4.84
CA LEU A 92 -0.60 8.72 5.30
C LEU A 92 0.41 8.77 4.14
N ARG A 93 0.50 7.71 3.33
CA ARG A 93 1.34 7.71 2.11
C ARG A 93 0.96 8.80 1.12
N ALA A 94 -0.34 9.07 0.93
CA ALA A 94 -0.80 10.18 0.07
C ALA A 94 -0.36 11.54 0.63
N ILE A 95 -0.51 11.75 1.93
CA ILE A 95 -0.10 12.99 2.61
C ILE A 95 1.42 13.19 2.48
N GLU A 96 2.21 12.16 2.78
CA GLU A 96 3.66 12.18 2.63
C GLU A 96 4.10 12.46 1.19
N GLN A 97 3.39 11.91 0.20
CA GLN A 97 3.67 12.18 -1.21
C GLN A 97 3.51 13.68 -1.53
N ALA A 98 2.45 14.31 -1.01
CA ALA A 98 2.23 15.73 -1.19
C ALA A 98 3.28 16.59 -0.47
N ILE A 99 3.65 16.21 0.76
CA ILE A 99 4.62 16.96 1.58
C ILE A 99 6.05 16.86 1.01
N PHE A 100 6.54 15.65 0.72
CA PHE A 100 7.94 15.43 0.35
C PHE A 100 8.24 15.58 -1.13
N PHE A 101 7.28 15.27 -2.01
CA PHE A 101 7.50 15.32 -3.47
C PHE A 101 6.73 16.44 -4.16
N GLY A 102 5.74 17.04 -3.49
CA GLY A 102 4.81 18.01 -4.09
C GLY A 102 3.95 17.39 -5.18
N LEU A 103 2.90 18.10 -5.64
CA LEU A 103 1.96 17.58 -6.65
C LEU A 103 2.11 18.22 -8.04
N LYS A 104 3.14 19.05 -8.24
CA LYS A 104 3.39 19.74 -9.52
C LYS A 104 3.93 18.81 -10.61
N LYS A 105 4.68 17.77 -10.23
CA LYS A 105 5.26 16.79 -11.16
C LYS A 105 4.24 15.72 -11.50
N ARG A 106 4.08 15.41 -12.79
CA ARG A 106 3.13 14.41 -13.29
C ARG A 106 3.23 13.05 -12.57
N LEU A 107 4.45 12.53 -12.41
CA LEU A 107 4.66 11.25 -11.73
C LEU A 107 4.20 11.28 -10.26
N SER A 108 4.48 12.37 -9.55
CA SER A 108 4.06 12.53 -8.15
C SER A 108 2.54 12.61 -8.03
N LEU A 109 1.88 13.32 -8.95
CA LEU A 109 0.42 13.38 -9.01
C LEU A 109 -0.20 12.01 -9.29
N ILE A 110 0.37 11.25 -10.23
CA ILE A 110 -0.08 9.88 -10.54
C ILE A 110 0.02 9.00 -9.27
N LEU A 111 1.18 8.97 -8.62
CA LEU A 111 1.38 8.19 -7.39
C LEU A 111 0.42 8.62 -6.28
N PHE A 112 0.23 9.92 -6.09
CA PHE A 112 -0.73 10.46 -5.14
C PHE A 112 -2.16 9.94 -5.41
N THR A 113 -2.60 9.97 -6.68
CA THR A 113 -3.91 9.43 -7.07
C THR A 113 -4.01 7.93 -6.78
N PHE A 114 -2.96 7.14 -7.02
CA PHE A 114 -2.94 5.72 -6.64
C PHE A 114 -3.11 5.54 -5.12
N PHE A 115 -2.41 6.31 -4.30
CA PHE A 115 -2.52 6.23 -2.84
C PHE A 115 -3.92 6.63 -2.33
N VAL A 116 -4.52 7.67 -2.92
CA VAL A 116 -5.92 8.03 -2.63
C VAL A 116 -6.87 6.90 -3.05
N ALA A 117 -6.67 6.28 -4.20
CA ALA A 117 -7.48 5.15 -4.64
C ALA A 117 -7.37 3.96 -3.66
N GLY A 118 -6.17 3.63 -3.18
CA GLY A 118 -5.97 2.62 -2.14
C GLY A 118 -6.68 2.96 -0.84
N THR A 119 -6.63 4.23 -0.41
CA THR A 119 -7.37 4.72 0.76
C THR A 119 -8.87 4.48 0.61
N LEU A 120 -9.45 4.95 -0.50
CA LEU A 120 -10.89 4.87 -0.74
C LEU A 120 -11.36 3.41 -0.87
N LEU A 121 -10.58 2.55 -1.54
CA LEU A 121 -10.89 1.14 -1.69
C LEU A 121 -11.01 0.44 -0.33
N TYR A 122 -9.99 0.57 0.52
CA TYR A 122 -9.97 -0.12 1.82
C TYR A 122 -10.93 0.52 2.83
N PHE A 123 -11.14 1.84 2.78
CA PHE A 123 -12.17 2.50 3.59
C PHE A 123 -13.57 2.02 3.21
N PHE A 124 -13.86 1.90 1.91
CA PHE A 124 -15.13 1.39 1.44
C PHE A 124 -15.37 -0.06 1.89
N LEU A 125 -14.35 -0.93 1.79
CA LEU A 125 -14.39 -2.29 2.32
C LEU A 125 -14.66 -2.33 3.83
N PHE A 126 -14.04 -1.44 4.60
CA PHE A 126 -14.32 -1.29 6.03
C PHE A 126 -15.78 -0.90 6.29
N MET A 127 -16.31 0.09 5.56
CA MET A 127 -17.71 0.54 5.68
C MET A 127 -18.73 -0.56 5.37
N ILE A 128 -18.43 -1.42 4.38
CA ILE A 128 -19.26 -2.60 4.09
C ILE A 128 -19.23 -3.56 5.28
N GLY A 129 -18.04 -3.83 5.83
CA GLY A 129 -17.90 -4.76 6.94
C GLY A 129 -18.65 -4.34 8.22
N ILE A 130 -18.83 -3.04 8.46
CA ILE A 130 -19.59 -2.55 9.64
C ILE A 130 -21.10 -2.46 9.39
N SER A 131 -21.54 -2.52 8.13
CA SER A 131 -22.96 -2.35 7.74
C SER A 131 -23.68 -3.65 7.42
N GLY A 132 -22.95 -4.77 7.30
CA GLY A 132 -23.49 -6.13 7.22
C GLY A 132 -23.38 -6.85 8.54
#